data_AF-A0A971XNI7-F1
#
_entry.id   AF-A0A971XNI7-F1
#
_cell.length_a   1.000
_cell.length_b   1.000
_cell.length_c   1.000
_cell.angle_alpha   90.00
_cell.angle_beta   90.00
_cell.angle_gamma   90.00
#
_symmetry.space_group_name_H-M   'P 1'
#
loop_
_entity.id
_entity.type
_entity.pdbx_description
1 polymer ?
#
loop_
_entity_poly.entity_id
_entity_poly.type
_entity_poly.pdbx_seq_one_letter_code
_entity_poly.pdbx_strand_id
1 'polypeptide(L)'
;GSGESEIRRYVLENDLVEAIIGLPTDMFYNTGISTYIWILSNKKPDDRKGWVQLIDASSFWQKMRKSLGSKRKEMSDTHIADVTRLFGDFAEAEQAIVLDKDGKELSRHLLLTGDAKPQAPQGGKVKVVPVSRVFKNQEFGYTTLTVERPLRDEAGQIVLGSKGKQKGKPQPDSSLRDTENVPLTEDIQAYFEREVLPHAPDAWIDHEKSKVGYEIPFNRHFYVFEPPRSLHEIDEDLKGVTARIMAMLEGLAE
;
A
#
# COMPACT_ATOMS: atom_id res chain seq x y z
N GLY A 1 22.42 -0.94 0.63
CA GLY A 1 21.40 -0.07 0.04
C GLY A 1 21.74 1.38 0.36
N SER A 2 20.80 2.29 0.10
CA SER A 2 20.79 3.61 0.77
C SER A 2 20.76 3.41 2.29
N GLY A 3 21.31 4.35 3.06
CA GLY A 3 21.33 4.26 4.53
C GLY A 3 19.95 4.03 5.14
N GLU A 4 18.90 4.63 4.56
CA GLU A 4 17.52 4.46 5.01
C GLU A 4 16.99 3.04 4.82
N SER A 5 17.36 2.37 3.73
CA SER A 5 16.96 0.98 3.46
C SER A 5 17.58 0.02 4.48
N GLU A 6 18.86 0.23 4.82
CA GLU A 6 19.55 -0.59 5.83
C GLU A 6 19.01 -0.33 7.24
N ILE A 7 18.68 0.92 7.58
CA ILE A 7 18.04 1.24 8.86
C ILE A 7 16.69 0.52 8.95
N ARG A 8 15.85 0.60 7.91
CA ARG A 8 14.55 -0.07 7.88
C ARG A 8 14.69 -1.58 8.04
N ARG A 9 15.60 -2.18 7.28
CA ARG A 9 15.94 -3.61 7.39
C ARG A 9 16.32 -3.95 8.83
N TYR A 10 17.25 -3.19 9.43
CA TYR A 10 17.71 -3.43 10.79
C TYR A 10 16.57 -3.38 11.80
N VAL A 11 15.70 -2.37 11.76
CA VAL A 11 14.61 -2.24 12.74
C VAL A 11 13.52 -3.30 12.59
N LEU A 12 13.30 -3.84 11.38
CA LEU A 12 12.35 -4.93 11.15
C LEU A 12 12.96 -6.30 11.49
N GLU A 13 14.21 -6.57 11.09
CA GLU A 13 14.90 -7.83 11.41
C GLU A 13 15.11 -8.00 12.92
N ASN A 14 15.36 -6.91 13.66
CA ASN A 14 15.53 -6.92 15.10
C ASN A 14 14.21 -6.74 15.87
N ASP A 15 13.06 -6.84 15.19
CA ASP A 15 11.73 -6.77 15.79
C ASP A 15 11.49 -5.50 16.64
N LEU A 16 12.02 -4.36 16.20
CA LEU A 16 11.95 -3.10 16.95
C LEU A 16 10.71 -2.28 16.58
N VAL A 17 10.20 -2.38 15.36
CA VAL A 17 9.02 -1.61 14.91
C VAL A 17 7.75 -2.27 15.43
N GLU A 18 7.03 -1.62 16.33
CA GLU A 18 5.77 -2.15 16.87
C GLU A 18 4.56 -1.68 16.07
N ALA A 19 4.53 -0.40 15.70
CA ALA A 19 3.48 0.14 14.85
C ALA A 19 3.94 1.34 14.01
N ILE A 20 3.25 1.54 12.89
CA ILE A 20 3.39 2.73 12.05
C ILE A 20 2.00 3.32 11.83
N ILE A 21 1.84 4.60 12.16
CA ILE A 21 0.56 5.31 12.09
C ILE A 21 0.66 6.39 11.02
N GLY A 22 -0.13 6.28 9.96
CA GLY A 22 -0.23 7.29 8.90
C GLY A 22 -1.20 8.40 9.31
N LEU A 23 -0.70 9.64 9.45
CA LEU A 23 -1.50 10.78 9.88
C LEU A 23 -2.19 11.49 8.71
N PRO A 24 -3.29 12.23 8.97
CA PRO A 24 -3.90 13.11 7.98
C PRO A 24 -2.90 14.13 7.41
N THR A 25 -2.98 14.34 6.10
CA THR A 25 -2.31 15.46 5.43
C THR A 25 -2.86 16.80 5.92
N ASP A 26 -2.19 17.92 5.64
CA ASP A 26 -2.63 19.27 6.04
C ASP A 26 -2.85 19.46 7.55
N MET A 27 -2.21 18.62 8.38
CA MET A 27 -2.16 18.77 9.85
C MET A 27 -0.98 19.60 10.35
N PHE A 28 0.02 19.85 9.51
CA PHE A 28 1.21 20.62 9.85
C PHE A 28 1.37 21.84 8.94
N TYR A 29 1.94 22.91 9.49
CA TYR A 29 2.00 24.24 8.85
C TYR A 29 2.84 24.32 7.58
N ASN A 30 3.77 23.38 7.37
CA ASN A 30 4.85 23.50 6.38
C ASN A 30 4.94 22.33 5.39
N THR A 31 4.03 21.34 5.47
CA THR A 31 4.06 20.20 4.54
C THR A 31 2.67 19.65 4.29
N GLY A 32 2.36 19.41 3.01
CA GLY A 32 1.17 18.66 2.58
C GLY A 32 1.43 17.16 2.42
N ILE A 33 2.65 16.70 2.73
CA ILE A 33 3.06 15.29 2.59
C ILE A 33 2.45 14.47 3.73
N SER A 34 2.08 13.22 3.44
CA SER A 34 1.67 12.25 4.46
C SER A 34 2.78 12.09 5.50
N THR A 35 2.41 12.26 6.77
CA THR A 35 3.33 12.14 7.91
C THR A 35 3.05 10.84 8.66
N TYR A 36 4.08 10.21 9.22
CA TYR A 36 3.96 8.95 9.93
C TYR A 36 4.53 9.06 11.34
N ILE A 37 3.88 8.38 12.30
CA ILE A 37 4.44 8.13 13.62
C ILE A 37 4.96 6.69 13.65
N TRP A 38 6.22 6.50 14.00
CA TRP A 38 6.83 5.19 14.19
C TRP A 38 6.94 4.91 15.68
N ILE A 39 6.34 3.79 16.12
CA ILE A 39 6.45 3.30 17.49
C ILE A 39 7.48 2.19 17.48
N LEU A 40 8.60 2.42 18.18
CA LEU A 40 9.68 1.47 18.32
C LEU A 40 9.78 0.99 19.78
N SER A 41 9.93 -0.31 19.96
CA SER A 41 10.05 -0.94 21.27
C SER A 41 11.05 -2.09 21.21
N ASN A 42 12.00 -2.11 22.15
CA ASN A 42 12.91 -3.23 22.37
C ASN A 42 12.37 -4.23 23.41
N LYS A 43 11.15 -4.01 23.92
CA LYS A 43 10.49 -4.84 24.92
C LYS A 43 9.02 -5.03 24.55
N LYS A 44 8.78 -5.56 23.36
CA LYS A 44 7.43 -5.91 22.89
C LYS A 44 6.79 -6.95 23.82
N PRO A 45 5.49 -6.79 24.15
CA PRO A 45 4.67 -7.87 24.71
C PRO A 45 4.74 -9.15 23.88
N ASP A 46 4.56 -10.31 24.51
CA ASP A 46 4.74 -11.62 23.84
C ASP A 46 3.79 -11.83 22.66
N ASP A 47 2.58 -11.29 22.73
CA ASP A 47 1.57 -11.31 21.67
C ASP A 47 1.89 -10.39 20.49
N ARG A 48 2.88 -9.48 20.62
CA ARG A 48 3.30 -8.53 19.58
C ARG A 48 4.67 -8.82 18.98
N LYS A 49 5.42 -9.77 19.54
CA LYS A 49 6.75 -10.14 19.03
C LYS A 49 6.63 -10.71 17.62
N GLY A 50 7.48 -10.21 16.72
CA GLY A 50 7.50 -10.59 15.31
C GLY A 50 6.42 -9.92 14.46
N TRP A 51 5.61 -9.04 15.04
CA TRP A 51 4.51 -8.36 14.36
C TRP A 51 4.69 -6.85 14.32
N VAL A 52 4.11 -6.22 13.29
CA VAL A 52 3.97 -4.79 13.11
C VAL A 52 2.50 -4.48 12.83
N GLN A 53 1.95 -3.50 13.55
CA GLN A 53 0.63 -2.95 13.24
C GLN A 53 0.76 -1.71 12.36
N LEU A 54 0.05 -1.68 11.23
CA LEU A 54 -0.13 -0.46 10.44
C LEU A 54 -1.49 0.14 10.78
N ILE A 55 -1.56 1.45 11.01
CA ILE A 55 -2.80 2.18 11.29
C ILE A 55 -2.91 3.38 10.35
N ASP A 56 -3.85 3.34 9.41
CA ASP A 56 -4.18 4.48 8.55
C ASP A 56 -5.15 5.42 9.26
N ALA A 57 -4.59 6.45 9.90
CA ALA A 57 -5.35 7.50 10.54
C ALA A 57 -5.63 8.70 9.60
N SER A 58 -5.38 8.59 8.29
CA SER A 58 -5.50 9.71 7.34
C SER A 58 -6.90 10.35 7.29
N SER A 59 -7.91 9.58 7.68
CA SER A 59 -9.32 9.95 7.70
C SER A 59 -9.77 10.55 9.06
N PHE A 60 -8.94 10.47 10.11
CA PHE A 60 -9.28 10.80 11.50
C PHE A 60 -9.04 12.28 11.80
N TRP A 61 -9.81 13.17 11.19
CA TRP A 61 -9.61 14.61 11.33
C TRP A 61 -10.91 15.40 11.26
N GLN A 62 -10.89 16.61 11.79
CA GLN A 62 -11.93 17.63 11.63
C GLN A 62 -11.33 18.89 11.00
N LYS A 63 -12.17 19.67 10.31
CA LYS A 63 -11.76 20.96 9.76
C LYS A 63 -11.44 21.90 10.91
N MET A 64 -10.29 22.57 10.83
CA MET A 64 -9.97 23.63 11.76
C MET A 64 -10.93 24.81 11.57
N ARG A 65 -11.32 25.46 12.68
CA ARG A 65 -12.13 26.70 12.64
C ARG A 65 -11.45 27.83 11.87
N LYS A 66 -10.12 27.95 12.03
CA LYS A 66 -9.28 28.91 11.33
C LYS A 66 -8.04 28.20 10.82
N SER A 67 -7.94 28.08 9.50
CA SER A 67 -6.73 27.59 8.85
C SER A 67 -5.54 28.50 9.16
N LEU A 68 -4.36 27.92 9.23
CA LEU A 68 -3.13 28.70 9.36
C LEU A 68 -2.12 28.11 8.35
N GLY A 69 -1.78 28.90 7.33
CA GLY A 69 -1.00 28.42 6.19
C GLY A 69 -1.67 27.25 5.45
N SER A 70 -0.90 26.20 5.18
CA SER A 70 -1.42 24.94 4.60
C SER A 70 -2.15 24.06 5.61
N LYS A 71 -2.01 24.33 6.92
CA LYS A 71 -2.69 23.55 7.95
C LYS A 71 -4.17 23.89 7.98
N ARG A 72 -5.00 22.89 7.70
CA ARG A 72 -6.46 23.00 7.61
C ARG A 72 -7.20 21.93 8.41
N LYS A 73 -6.49 20.90 8.86
CA LYS A 73 -7.04 19.74 9.56
C LYS A 73 -6.42 19.62 10.95
N GLU A 74 -7.20 19.07 11.87
CA GLU A 74 -6.75 18.70 13.20
C GLU A 74 -7.42 17.39 13.63
N MET A 75 -6.77 16.63 14.51
CA MET A 75 -7.40 15.49 15.19
C MET A 75 -8.10 16.03 16.44
N SER A 76 -9.34 15.60 16.68
CA SER A 76 -10.02 15.82 17.96
C SER A 76 -9.51 14.83 19.01
N ASP A 77 -9.85 15.06 20.28
CA ASP A 77 -9.54 14.12 21.35
C ASP A 77 -10.15 12.73 21.11
N THR A 78 -11.33 12.68 20.49
CA THR A 78 -11.97 11.40 20.10
C THR A 78 -11.17 10.67 19.03
N HIS A 79 -10.67 11.36 18.01
CA HIS A 79 -9.82 10.77 16.98
C HIS A 79 -8.51 10.22 17.57
N ILE A 80 -7.89 10.95 18.50
CA ILE A 80 -6.67 10.52 19.18
C ILE A 80 -6.96 9.30 20.05
N ALA A 81 -8.08 9.29 20.79
CA ALA A 81 -8.50 8.17 21.62
C ALA A 81 -8.75 6.91 20.80
N ASP A 82 -9.42 7.02 19.64
CA ASP A 82 -9.66 5.87 18.75
C ASP A 82 -8.37 5.29 18.20
N VAL A 83 -7.44 6.11 17.69
CA VAL A 83 -6.14 5.62 17.20
C VAL A 83 -5.31 5.01 18.33
N THR A 84 -5.34 5.61 19.52
CA THR A 84 -4.64 5.08 20.70
C THR A 84 -5.21 3.73 21.13
N ARG A 85 -6.53 3.59 21.09
CA ARG A 85 -7.23 2.34 21.40
C ARG A 85 -6.93 1.26 20.36
N LEU A 86 -6.99 1.58 19.07
CA LEU A 86 -6.58 0.64 18.00
C LEU A 86 -5.15 0.15 18.19
N PHE A 87 -4.23 1.07 18.51
CA PHE A 87 -2.85 0.70 18.82
C PHE A 87 -2.77 -0.15 20.08
N GLY A 88 -3.47 0.19 21.17
CA GLY A 88 -3.41 -0.52 22.44
C GLY A 88 -4.02 -1.93 22.39
N ASP A 89 -5.15 -2.07 21.72
CA ASP A 89 -5.90 -3.33 21.61
C ASP A 89 -5.26 -4.33 20.63
N PHE A 90 -4.27 -3.88 19.84
CA PHE A 90 -3.62 -4.68 18.79
C PHE A 90 -4.63 -5.30 17.79
N ALA A 91 -5.70 -4.58 17.49
CA ALA A 91 -6.81 -5.10 16.72
C ALA A 91 -6.79 -4.61 15.27
N GLU A 92 -7.11 -5.51 14.34
CA GLU A 92 -7.50 -5.11 12.99
C GLU A 92 -8.87 -4.43 13.01
N ALA A 93 -9.02 -3.42 12.16
CA ALA A 93 -10.21 -2.60 12.13
C ALA A 93 -10.48 -2.04 10.74
N GLU A 94 -11.76 -1.80 10.48
CA GLU A 94 -12.28 -1.13 9.29
C GLU A 94 -13.01 0.16 9.69
N GLN A 95 -13.19 1.06 8.73
CA GLN A 95 -14.05 2.23 8.89
C GLN A 95 -15.16 2.16 7.85
N ALA A 96 -16.41 2.18 8.33
CA ALA A 96 -17.59 2.32 7.50
C ALA A 96 -17.92 3.81 7.30
N ILE A 97 -17.99 4.22 6.04
CA ILE A 97 -18.36 5.55 5.59
C ILE A 97 -19.76 5.43 4.99
N VAL A 98 -20.75 6.01 5.65
CA VAL A 98 -22.14 6.02 5.20
C VAL A 98 -22.33 7.19 4.26
N LEU A 99 -22.77 6.90 3.03
CA LEU A 99 -22.99 7.88 1.97
C LEU A 99 -24.47 7.94 1.60
N ASP A 100 -24.97 9.13 1.32
CA ASP A 100 -26.30 9.30 0.73
C ASP A 100 -26.33 8.92 -0.76
N LYS A 101 -27.51 9.07 -1.38
CA LYS A 101 -27.73 8.78 -2.81
C LYS A 101 -26.86 9.60 -3.76
N ASP A 102 -26.41 10.77 -3.32
CA ASP A 102 -25.59 11.69 -4.10
C ASP A 102 -24.09 11.51 -3.79
N GLY A 103 -23.74 10.51 -2.97
CA GLY A 103 -22.37 10.19 -2.57
C GLY A 103 -21.81 11.10 -1.47
N LYS A 104 -22.64 11.92 -0.82
CA LYS A 104 -22.21 12.76 0.29
C LYS A 104 -22.09 11.94 1.56
N GLU A 105 -21.00 12.13 2.28
CA GLU A 105 -20.77 11.51 3.57
C GLU A 105 -21.74 12.01 4.63
N LEU A 106 -22.44 11.07 5.27
CA LEU A 106 -23.37 11.29 6.37
C LEU A 106 -22.72 11.01 7.72
N SER A 107 -21.98 9.90 7.83
CA SER A 107 -21.32 9.48 9.07
C SER A 107 -20.16 8.53 8.81
N ARG A 108 -19.29 8.40 9.82
CA ARG A 108 -18.24 7.38 9.89
C ARG A 108 -18.37 6.57 11.15
N HIS A 109 -18.11 5.27 11.04
CA HIS A 109 -18.14 4.32 12.15
C HIS A 109 -16.86 3.50 12.09
N LEU A 110 -16.10 3.48 13.19
CA LEU A 110 -15.00 2.56 13.37
C LEU A 110 -15.59 1.17 13.69
N LEU A 111 -15.16 0.16 12.97
CA LEU A 111 -15.62 -1.23 13.09
C LEU A 111 -14.44 -2.10 13.51
N LEU A 112 -14.55 -2.71 14.68
CA LEU A 112 -13.65 -3.77 15.13
C LEU A 112 -14.09 -5.12 14.57
N THR A 113 -13.22 -6.11 14.69
CA THR A 113 -13.53 -7.50 14.32
C THR A 113 -14.80 -7.98 15.03
N GLY A 114 -15.83 -8.29 14.24
CA GLY A 114 -17.12 -8.79 14.75
C GLY A 114 -18.23 -7.74 14.85
N ASP A 115 -17.92 -6.45 14.65
CA ASP A 115 -18.94 -5.39 14.66
C ASP A 115 -19.89 -5.50 13.47
N ALA A 116 -21.17 -5.17 13.71
CA ALA A 116 -22.16 -5.11 12.64
C ALA A 116 -21.94 -3.86 11.78
N LYS A 117 -21.92 -4.05 10.46
CA LYS A 117 -21.84 -2.93 9.51
C LYS A 117 -23.12 -2.09 9.58
N PRO A 118 -23.02 -0.74 9.51
CA PRO A 118 -24.20 0.10 9.47
C PRO A 118 -25.02 -0.18 8.21
N GLN A 119 -26.34 0.02 8.30
CA GLN A 119 -27.22 -0.11 7.14
C GLN A 119 -27.10 1.11 6.22
N ALA A 120 -27.13 0.87 4.90
CA ALA A 120 -27.15 1.95 3.94
C ALA A 120 -28.49 2.71 4.00
N PRO A 121 -28.49 4.05 3.93
CA PRO A 121 -29.72 4.82 3.78
C PRO A 121 -30.36 4.51 2.42
N GLN A 122 -31.66 4.85 2.27
CA GLN A 122 -32.40 4.57 1.03
C GLN A 122 -31.71 5.22 -0.19
N GLY A 123 -31.30 4.39 -1.15
CA GLY A 123 -30.59 4.81 -2.35
C GLY A 123 -29.12 5.23 -2.13
N GLY A 124 -28.63 5.20 -0.89
CA GLY A 124 -27.22 5.44 -0.57
C GLY A 124 -26.41 4.14 -0.46
N LYS A 125 -25.17 4.27 0.01
CA LYS A 125 -24.25 3.13 0.16
C LYS A 125 -23.36 3.25 1.37
N VAL A 126 -22.83 2.13 1.84
CA VAL A 126 -21.78 2.10 2.87
C VAL A 126 -20.49 1.64 2.21
N LYS A 127 -19.47 2.50 2.24
CA LYS A 127 -18.11 2.15 1.84
C LYS A 127 -17.33 1.71 3.07
N VAL A 128 -16.65 0.57 2.99
CA VAL A 128 -15.82 0.09 4.09
C VAL A 128 -14.37 0.10 3.65
N VAL A 129 -13.50 0.69 4.46
CA VAL A 129 -12.06 0.76 4.20
C VAL A 129 -11.29 0.22 5.40
N PRO A 130 -10.21 -0.55 5.20
CA PRO A 130 -9.35 -0.95 6.31
C PRO A 130 -8.69 0.29 6.92
N VAL A 131 -8.52 0.29 8.24
CA VAL A 131 -7.81 1.38 8.96
C VAL A 131 -6.77 0.84 9.94
N SER A 132 -6.84 -0.42 10.35
CA SER A 132 -5.75 -1.09 11.06
C SER A 132 -5.55 -2.51 10.53
N ARG A 133 -4.28 -2.87 10.30
CA ARG A 133 -3.86 -4.19 9.84
C ARG A 133 -2.60 -4.65 10.57
N VAL A 134 -2.46 -5.95 10.76
CA VAL A 134 -1.33 -6.54 11.49
C VAL A 134 -0.56 -7.49 10.57
N PHE A 135 0.75 -7.34 10.52
CA PHE A 135 1.63 -8.09 9.61
C PHE A 135 2.83 -8.66 10.37
N LYS A 136 3.32 -9.83 9.95
CA LYS A 136 4.61 -10.34 10.43
C LYS A 136 5.73 -9.51 9.84
N ASN A 137 6.84 -9.36 10.57
CA ASN A 137 8.03 -8.64 10.10
C ASN A 137 8.53 -9.12 8.72
N GLN A 138 8.44 -10.44 8.47
CA GLN A 138 8.87 -11.06 7.23
C GLN A 138 8.03 -10.66 6.00
N GLU A 139 6.78 -10.23 6.20
CA GLU A 139 5.90 -9.80 5.09
C GLU A 139 6.36 -8.48 4.46
N PHE A 140 7.20 -7.71 5.15
CA PHE A 140 7.84 -6.50 4.60
C PHE A 140 9.16 -6.80 3.90
N GLY A 141 9.65 -8.02 3.98
CA GLY A 141 10.91 -8.42 3.37
C GLY A 141 10.71 -8.99 1.97
N TYR A 142 11.71 -8.78 1.12
CA TYR A 142 11.82 -9.41 -0.19
C TYR A 142 13.27 -9.75 -0.51
N THR A 143 13.47 -10.70 -1.43
CA THR A 143 14.75 -10.94 -2.08
C THR A 143 14.70 -10.35 -3.48
N THR A 144 15.56 -9.38 -3.77
CA THR A 144 15.83 -8.97 -5.15
C THR A 144 16.70 -10.02 -5.82
N LEU A 145 16.08 -10.82 -6.69
CA LEU A 145 16.76 -11.79 -7.54
C LEU A 145 17.40 -11.08 -8.71
N THR A 146 18.65 -11.40 -8.99
CA THR A 146 19.28 -11.03 -10.27
C THR A 146 19.03 -12.14 -11.26
N VAL A 147 18.23 -11.85 -12.28
CA VAL A 147 17.92 -12.77 -13.38
C VAL A 147 18.91 -12.51 -14.50
N GLU A 148 19.76 -13.49 -14.77
CA GLU A 148 20.73 -13.42 -15.86
C GLU A 148 20.21 -14.22 -17.06
N ARG A 149 20.56 -13.75 -18.26
CA ARG A 149 20.27 -14.42 -19.53
C ARG A 149 21.56 -14.58 -20.33
N PRO A 150 21.65 -15.57 -21.23
CA PRO A 150 22.91 -15.88 -21.90
C PRO A 150 23.22 -14.86 -22.98
N LEU A 151 24.49 -14.44 -23.05
CA LEU A 151 25.05 -13.74 -24.19
C LEU A 151 25.07 -14.69 -25.38
N ARG A 152 24.60 -14.19 -26.52
CA ARG A 152 24.60 -14.91 -27.78
C ARG A 152 25.50 -14.21 -28.79
N ASP A 153 26.21 -14.99 -29.58
CA ASP A 153 27.00 -14.47 -30.69
C ASP A 153 26.13 -14.10 -31.90
N GLU A 154 26.75 -13.62 -32.98
CA GLU A 154 26.06 -13.24 -34.22
C GLU A 154 25.29 -14.41 -34.87
N ALA A 155 25.67 -15.65 -34.56
CA ALA A 155 24.99 -16.86 -35.02
C ALA A 155 23.89 -17.34 -34.05
N GLY A 156 23.63 -16.60 -32.97
CA GLY A 156 22.63 -16.91 -31.95
C GLY A 156 23.06 -17.99 -30.93
N GLN A 157 24.32 -18.43 -30.97
CA GLN A 157 24.85 -19.46 -30.08
C GLN A 157 25.28 -18.89 -28.75
N ILE A 158 25.08 -19.64 -27.66
CA ILE A 158 25.44 -19.21 -26.31
C ILE A 158 26.96 -19.10 -26.19
N VAL A 159 27.42 -17.92 -25.81
CA VAL A 159 28.83 -17.68 -25.48
C VAL A 159 29.11 -18.25 -24.10
N LEU A 160 30.12 -19.12 -23.99
CA LEU A 160 30.55 -19.69 -22.72
C LEU A 160 31.72 -18.91 -22.14
N GLY A 161 31.72 -18.73 -20.82
CA GLY A 161 32.86 -18.13 -20.13
C GLY A 161 34.13 -18.94 -20.33
N SER A 162 35.25 -18.25 -20.57
CA SER A 162 36.54 -18.88 -20.90
C SER A 162 37.48 -19.05 -19.70
N LYS A 163 37.26 -18.31 -18.62
CA LYS A 163 38.14 -18.28 -17.42
C LYS A 163 37.35 -18.06 -16.12
N GLY A 164 37.98 -18.42 -14.99
CA GLY A 164 37.44 -18.18 -13.64
C GLY A 164 36.22 -19.03 -13.29
N LYS A 165 35.40 -18.56 -12.33
CA LYS A 165 34.15 -19.22 -11.87
C LYS A 165 33.11 -19.44 -12.98
N GLN A 166 33.23 -18.70 -14.09
CA GLN A 166 32.33 -18.77 -15.24
C GLN A 166 32.83 -19.70 -16.35
N LYS A 167 33.98 -20.37 -16.18
CA LYS A 167 34.53 -21.26 -17.20
C LYS A 167 33.54 -22.40 -17.53
N GLY A 168 33.11 -22.48 -18.79
CA GLY A 168 32.16 -23.49 -19.26
C GLY A 168 30.69 -23.22 -18.92
N LYS A 169 30.38 -22.12 -18.24
CA LYS A 169 28.99 -21.67 -17.98
C LYS A 169 28.57 -20.62 -19.01
N PRO A 170 27.26 -20.48 -19.29
CA PRO A 170 26.76 -19.37 -20.11
C PRO A 170 27.24 -18.03 -19.58
N GLN A 171 27.84 -17.22 -20.45
CA GLN A 171 28.23 -15.87 -20.10
C GLN A 171 26.96 -15.01 -19.98
N PRO A 172 26.78 -14.23 -18.89
CA PRO A 172 25.61 -13.37 -18.77
C PRO A 172 25.68 -12.20 -19.77
N ASP A 173 24.55 -11.89 -20.39
CA ASP A 173 24.34 -10.67 -21.16
C ASP A 173 23.82 -9.58 -20.24
N SER A 174 24.64 -8.56 -19.98
CA SER A 174 24.25 -7.43 -19.12
C SER A 174 23.10 -6.60 -19.70
N SER A 175 22.84 -6.66 -21.00
CA SER A 175 21.74 -5.93 -21.64
C SER A 175 20.39 -6.62 -21.47
N LEU A 176 20.40 -7.93 -21.18
CA LEU A 176 19.22 -8.76 -20.96
C LEU A 176 19.02 -9.13 -19.48
N ARG A 177 19.89 -8.64 -18.59
CA ARG A 177 19.77 -8.83 -17.15
C ARG A 177 18.54 -8.10 -16.62
N ASP A 178 17.81 -8.78 -15.76
CA ASP A 178 16.66 -8.21 -15.07
C ASP A 178 16.74 -8.43 -13.55
N THR A 179 15.84 -7.79 -12.82
CA THR A 179 15.68 -7.97 -11.38
C THR A 179 14.23 -8.21 -11.00
N GLU A 180 14.01 -9.25 -10.20
CA GLU A 180 12.69 -9.61 -9.67
C GLU A 180 12.69 -9.47 -8.15
N ASN A 181 11.61 -8.95 -7.56
CA ASN A 181 11.47 -8.89 -6.10
C ASN A 181 10.51 -9.98 -5.63
N VAL A 182 11.05 -10.99 -4.94
CA VAL A 182 10.27 -12.10 -4.42
C VAL A 182 10.05 -11.91 -2.91
N PRO A 183 8.80 -11.91 -2.41
CA PRO A 183 8.54 -11.81 -0.97
C PRO A 183 9.30 -12.88 -0.17
N LEU A 184 9.79 -12.56 1.03
CA LEU A 184 10.50 -13.55 1.87
C LEU A 184 9.60 -14.72 2.32
N THR A 185 8.29 -14.56 2.22
CA THR A 185 7.30 -15.60 2.53
C THR A 185 7.09 -16.59 1.39
N GLU A 186 7.71 -16.36 0.22
CA GLU A 186 7.55 -17.18 -0.97
C GLU A 186 8.86 -17.91 -1.32
N ASP A 187 8.73 -19.13 -1.87
CA ASP A 187 9.88 -19.88 -2.36
C ASP A 187 10.40 -19.27 -3.67
N ILE A 188 11.69 -18.95 -3.67
CA ILE A 188 12.37 -18.29 -4.80
C ILE A 188 12.29 -19.12 -6.07
N GLN A 189 12.47 -20.44 -5.97
CA GLN A 189 12.48 -21.31 -7.14
C GLN A 189 11.08 -21.44 -7.73
N ALA A 190 10.06 -21.63 -6.89
CA ALA A 190 8.67 -21.68 -7.33
C ALA A 190 8.21 -20.38 -7.99
N TYR A 191 8.58 -19.21 -7.44
CA TYR A 191 8.31 -17.93 -8.08
C TYR A 191 9.00 -17.83 -9.44
N PHE A 192 10.29 -18.17 -9.51
CA PHE A 192 11.09 -18.08 -10.74
C PHE A 192 10.51 -18.97 -11.86
N GLU A 193 10.09 -20.19 -11.53
CA GLU A 193 9.47 -21.11 -12.48
C GLU A 193 8.10 -20.61 -12.97
N ARG A 194 7.33 -19.94 -12.11
CA ARG A 194 5.98 -19.47 -12.43
C ARG A 194 5.97 -18.14 -13.20
N GLU A 195 6.81 -17.19 -12.79
CA GLU A 195 6.77 -15.81 -13.29
C GLU A 195 7.88 -15.50 -14.30
N VAL A 196 9.05 -16.15 -14.20
CA VAL A 196 10.20 -15.78 -15.06
C VAL A 196 10.36 -16.75 -16.23
N LEU A 197 10.44 -18.06 -15.98
CA LEU A 197 10.71 -19.04 -17.02
C LEU A 197 9.71 -19.06 -18.20
N PRO A 198 8.40 -18.80 -18.02
CA PRO A 198 7.47 -18.73 -19.16
C PRO A 198 7.77 -17.61 -20.15
N HIS A 199 8.42 -16.55 -19.69
CA HIS A 199 8.80 -15.39 -20.50
C HIS A 199 10.28 -15.42 -20.92
N ALA A 200 11.14 -16.04 -20.11
CA ALA A 200 12.56 -16.19 -20.38
C ALA A 200 13.06 -17.62 -20.04
N PRO A 201 12.84 -18.61 -20.93
CA PRO A 201 13.19 -20.01 -20.67
C PRO A 201 14.69 -20.30 -20.53
N ASP A 202 15.53 -19.38 -21.00
CA ASP A 202 17.00 -19.49 -20.94
C ASP A 202 17.62 -18.74 -19.75
N ALA A 203 16.79 -18.20 -18.86
CA ALA A 203 17.24 -17.43 -17.71
C ALA A 203 17.72 -18.32 -16.55
N TRP A 204 18.62 -17.79 -15.73
CA TRP A 204 19.01 -18.38 -14.45
C TRP A 204 19.18 -17.31 -13.37
N ILE A 205 19.11 -17.73 -12.11
CA ILE A 205 19.27 -16.83 -10.96
C ILE A 205 20.76 -16.71 -10.60
N ASP A 206 21.26 -15.47 -10.46
CA ASP A 206 22.54 -15.20 -9.81
C ASP A 206 22.32 -15.00 -8.29
N HIS A 207 22.48 -16.08 -7.54
CA HIS A 207 22.36 -16.05 -6.07
C HIS A 207 23.45 -15.24 -5.37
N GLU A 208 24.65 -15.06 -5.97
CA GLU A 208 25.72 -14.25 -5.36
C GLU A 208 25.38 -12.75 -5.41
N LYS A 209 24.62 -12.32 -6.43
CA LYS A 209 24.18 -10.92 -6.58
C LYS A 209 22.83 -10.60 -5.94
N SER A 210 22.05 -11.63 -5.61
CA SER A 210 20.72 -11.48 -5.01
C SER A 210 20.81 -10.90 -3.60
N LYS A 211 19.90 -10.00 -3.23
CA LYS A 211 19.96 -9.25 -1.95
C LYS A 211 18.61 -9.23 -1.26
N VAL A 212 18.64 -9.41 0.07
CA VAL A 212 17.46 -9.20 0.92
C VAL A 212 17.27 -7.70 1.16
N GLY A 213 16.07 -7.22 0.87
CA GLY A 213 15.59 -5.87 1.13
C GLY A 213 14.32 -5.88 1.97
N TYR A 214 13.97 -4.70 2.49
CA TYR A 214 12.71 -4.50 3.22
C TYR A 214 12.02 -3.21 2.76
N GLU A 215 10.72 -3.31 2.53
CA GLU A 215 9.85 -2.19 2.18
C GLU A 215 8.55 -2.24 2.98
N ILE A 216 8.03 -1.07 3.31
CA ILE A 216 6.72 -0.93 3.96
C ILE A 216 5.87 -0.09 3.00
N PRO A 217 5.18 -0.71 2.03
CA PRO A 217 4.34 0.00 1.08
C PRO A 217 3.01 0.38 1.74
N PHE A 218 3.07 1.28 2.74
CA PHE A 218 1.97 1.60 3.65
C PHE A 218 0.62 1.76 2.93
N ASN A 219 0.55 2.64 1.94
CA ASN A 219 -0.68 2.93 1.19
C ASN A 219 -1.23 1.71 0.43
N ARG A 220 -0.38 0.78 -0.01
CA ARG A 220 -0.81 -0.44 -0.72
C ARG A 220 -1.63 -1.35 0.20
N HIS A 221 -1.32 -1.38 1.50
CA HIS A 221 -2.07 -2.19 2.47
C HIS A 221 -3.47 -1.65 2.77
N PHE A 222 -3.75 -0.39 2.50
CA PHE A 222 -5.06 0.24 2.75
C PHE A 222 -5.84 0.57 1.46
N TYR A 223 -5.29 0.22 0.31
CA TYR A 223 -5.96 0.44 -0.97
C TYR A 223 -7.16 -0.49 -1.14
N VAL A 224 -8.33 0.09 -1.39
CA VAL A 224 -9.55 -0.63 -1.76
C VAL A 224 -9.85 -0.32 -3.22
N PHE A 225 -9.81 -1.34 -4.07
CA PHE A 225 -10.15 -1.19 -5.48
C PHE A 225 -11.63 -0.83 -5.63
N GLU A 226 -11.90 0.31 -6.25
CA GLU A 226 -13.25 0.71 -6.66
C GLU A 226 -13.34 0.59 -8.18
N PRO A 227 -14.13 -0.36 -8.72
CA PRO A 227 -14.34 -0.43 -10.15
C PRO A 227 -15.00 0.87 -10.64
N PRO A 228 -14.65 1.33 -11.84
CA PRO A 228 -15.33 2.47 -12.42
C PRO A 228 -16.83 2.17 -12.59
N ARG A 229 -17.68 3.19 -12.40
CA ARG A 229 -19.11 3.10 -12.69
C ARG A 229 -19.34 2.73 -14.15
N SER A 230 -20.46 2.08 -14.45
CA SER A 230 -20.72 1.61 -15.81
C SER A 230 -20.94 2.78 -16.78
N LEU A 231 -20.64 2.58 -18.08
CA LEU A 231 -20.92 3.59 -19.11
C LEU A 231 -22.40 3.98 -19.17
N HIS A 232 -23.29 3.01 -18.98
CA HIS A 232 -24.72 3.26 -18.98
C HIS A 232 -25.16 4.21 -17.85
N GLU A 233 -24.62 4.02 -16.63
CA GLU A 233 -24.88 4.93 -15.52
C GLU A 233 -24.31 6.34 -15.77
N ILE A 234 -23.16 6.43 -16.44
CA ILE A 234 -22.58 7.72 -16.85
C ILE A 234 -23.53 8.45 -17.82
N ASP A 235 -24.05 7.74 -18.81
CA ASP A 235 -24.95 8.30 -19.82
C ASP A 235 -26.28 8.79 -19.23
N GLU A 236 -26.88 8.01 -18.35
CA GLU A 236 -28.13 8.40 -17.68
C GLU A 236 -27.94 9.62 -16.76
N ASP A 237 -26.82 9.68 -16.04
CA ASP A 237 -26.49 10.83 -15.20
C ASP A 237 -26.20 12.09 -16.05
N LEU A 238 -25.47 11.94 -17.16
CA LEU A 238 -25.24 13.03 -18.12
C LEU A 238 -26.55 13.56 -18.71
N LYS A 239 -27.48 12.69 -19.10
CA LYS A 239 -28.82 13.10 -19.55
C LYS A 239 -29.57 13.86 -18.46
N GLY A 240 -29.52 13.36 -17.22
CA GLY A 240 -30.17 14.00 -16.07
C GLY A 240 -29.58 15.36 -15.71
N VAL A 241 -28.26 15.53 -15.79
CA VAL A 241 -27.60 16.84 -15.61
C VAL A 241 -27.95 17.79 -16.75
N THR A 242 -27.93 17.31 -18.00
CA THR A 242 -28.27 18.11 -19.19
C THR A 242 -29.70 18.63 -19.09
N ALA A 243 -30.66 17.77 -18.72
CA ALA A 243 -32.06 18.16 -18.52
C ALA A 243 -32.21 19.25 -17.45
N ARG A 244 -31.48 19.14 -16.33
CA ARG A 244 -31.46 20.16 -15.27
C ARG A 244 -30.88 21.50 -15.74
N ILE A 245 -29.80 21.47 -16.51
CA ILE A 245 -29.18 22.69 -17.07
C ILE A 245 -30.15 23.38 -18.04
N MET A 246 -30.80 22.63 -18.93
CA MET A 246 -31.78 23.19 -19.88
C MET A 246 -32.95 23.86 -19.15
N ALA A 247 -33.50 23.21 -18.12
CA ALA A 247 -34.58 23.79 -17.31
C ALA A 247 -34.15 25.09 -16.58
N MET A 248 -32.91 25.17 -16.10
CA MET A 248 -32.39 26.39 -15.47
C MET A 248 -32.20 27.54 -16.47
N LEU A 249 -31.75 27.23 -17.69
CA LEU A 249 -31.58 28.23 -18.76
C LEU A 249 -32.92 28.78 -19.24
N GLU A 250 -33.93 27.92 -19.38
CA GLU A 250 -35.29 28.35 -19.73
C GLU A 250 -35.88 29.26 -18.66
N GLY A 251 -35.70 28.95 -17.37
CA GLY A 251 -36.17 29.79 -16.27
C GLY A 251 -35.41 31.12 -16.04
N LEU A 252 -34.26 31.32 -16.70
CA LEU A 252 -33.53 32.60 -16.72
C LEU A 252 -33.88 33.48 -17.93
N ALA A 253 -34.55 32.91 -18.92
CA ALA A 253 -34.98 33.59 -20.14
C ALA A 253 -36.38 34.23 -20.02
N GLU A 254 -37.06 34.05 -18.89
CA GLU A 254 -38.25 34.82 -18.44
C GLU A 254 -37.85 35.95 -17.49
#